data_AF-A0A3A9E6J3-F1
#
_entry.id   AF-A0A3A9E6J3-F1
#
_cell.length_a   1.000
_cell.length_b   1.000
_cell.length_c   1.000
_cell.angle_alpha   90.00
_cell.angle_beta   90.00
_cell.angle_gamma   90.00
#
_symmetry.space_group_name_H-M   'P 1'
#
loop_
_entity.id
_entity.type
_entity.pdbx_description
1 polymer ?
#
loop_
_entity_poly.entity_id
_entity_poly.type
_entity_poly.pdbx_seq_one_letter_code
_entity_poly.pdbx_strand_id
1 'polypeptide(L)'
;ALKKDPLISIATVYRIIKTLEDIGAIDRRNMYKVFCSSEYTLESSCIINMRDKSQLALSGVDWANVMEKGLKETGYIQDQKIESIEMRGCPYPSNVFCS
;
A
#
# COMPACT_ATOMS: atom_id res chain seq x y z
N ALA A 1 -2.15 -19.02 17.95
CA ALA A 1 -2.81 -19.15 16.63
C ALA A 1 -4.26 -19.58 16.84
N LEU A 2 -5.23 -18.91 16.22
CA LEU A 2 -6.64 -19.29 16.26
C LEU A 2 -6.84 -20.53 15.39
N LYS A 3 -7.27 -21.65 15.99
CA LYS A 3 -7.41 -22.94 15.31
C LYS A 3 -8.63 -22.87 14.39
N LYS A 4 -8.48 -23.23 13.11
CA LYS A 4 -9.60 -23.33 12.16
C LYS A 4 -10.60 -24.33 12.70
N ASP A 5 -11.84 -23.90 12.92
CA ASP A 5 -12.92 -24.79 13.35
C ASP A 5 -13.32 -25.69 12.17
N PRO A 6 -13.10 -27.02 12.27
CA PRO A 6 -13.42 -27.95 11.19
C PRO A 6 -14.93 -28.13 10.97
N LEU A 7 -15.78 -27.66 11.88
CA LEU A 7 -17.24 -27.72 11.76
C LEU A 7 -17.80 -26.63 10.83
N ILE A 8 -17.00 -25.61 10.49
CA ILE A 8 -17.45 -24.51 9.64
C ILE A 8 -17.26 -24.89 8.17
N SER A 9 -18.38 -25.17 7.49
CA SER A 9 -18.38 -25.43 6.05
C SER A 9 -18.07 -24.18 5.24
N ILE A 10 -17.52 -24.37 4.03
CA ILE A 10 -17.26 -23.26 3.10
C ILE A 10 -18.54 -22.48 2.75
N ALA A 11 -19.69 -23.16 2.65
CA ALA A 11 -20.97 -22.52 2.40
C ALA A 11 -21.37 -21.56 3.53
N THR A 12 -21.05 -21.90 4.77
CA THR A 12 -21.26 -21.03 5.93
C THR A 12 -20.40 -19.78 5.84
N VAL A 13 -19.12 -19.92 5.46
CA VAL A 13 -18.21 -18.77 5.27
C VAL A 13 -18.74 -17.82 4.19
N TYR A 14 -19.23 -18.34 3.06
CA TYR A 14 -19.82 -17.50 2.00
C TYR A 14 -21.05 -16.73 2.48
N ARG A 15 -21.92 -17.35 3.28
CA ARG A 15 -23.09 -16.65 3.85
C ARG A 15 -22.68 -15.53 4.79
N ILE A 16 -21.69 -15.77 5.66
CA ILE A 16 -21.16 -14.75 6.57
C ILE A 16 -20.58 -13.57 5.79
N ILE A 17 -19.73 -13.84 4.79
CA ILE A 17 -19.14 -12.78 3.94
C ILE A 17 -20.25 -11.97 3.28
N LYS A 18 -21.26 -12.63 2.71
CA LYS A 18 -22.38 -11.95 2.08
C LYS A 18 -23.20 -11.13 3.07
N THR A 19 -23.52 -11.65 4.25
CA THR A 19 -24.24 -10.91 5.28
C THR A 19 -23.47 -9.65 5.71
N LEU A 20 -22.16 -9.76 5.88
CA LEU A 20 -21.31 -8.61 6.24
C LEU A 20 -21.24 -7.57 5.11
N GLU A 21 -21.27 -8.01 3.85
CA GLU A 21 -21.32 -7.14 2.68
C GLU A 21 -22.68 -6.42 2.57
N ASP A 22 -23.78 -7.16 2.74
CA ASP A 22 -25.15 -6.64 2.65
C ASP A 22 -25.45 -5.58 3.74
N ILE A 23 -24.87 -5.72 4.93
CA ILE A 23 -25.00 -4.72 6.01
C ILE A 23 -23.96 -3.58 5.93
N GLY A 24 -23.09 -3.58 4.92
CA GLY A 24 -22.04 -2.59 4.73
C GLY A 24 -20.89 -2.67 5.74
N ALA A 25 -20.78 -3.75 6.51
CA ALA A 25 -19.70 -3.96 7.46
C ALA A 25 -18.36 -4.26 6.77
N ILE A 26 -18.39 -4.83 5.57
CA ILE A 26 -17.22 -5.06 4.73
C ILE A 26 -17.48 -4.64 3.28
N ASP A 27 -16.44 -4.19 2.58
CA ASP A 27 -16.44 -4.07 1.11
C ASP A 27 -15.61 -5.23 0.54
N ARG A 28 -16.26 -6.11 -0.23
CA ARG A 28 -15.61 -7.28 -0.87
C ARG A 28 -14.46 -6.89 -1.79
N ARG A 29 -14.48 -5.69 -2.37
CA ARG A 29 -13.38 -5.14 -3.20
C ARG A 29 -12.14 -4.84 -2.36
N ASN A 30 -12.30 -4.61 -1.06
CA ASN A 30 -11.19 -4.36 -0.13
C ASN A 30 -10.79 -5.60 0.67
N MET A 31 -11.56 -6.69 0.62
CA MET A 31 -11.32 -7.92 1.39
C MET A 31 -10.02 -8.65 1.01
N TYR A 32 -9.57 -8.53 -0.24
CA TYR A 32 -8.30 -9.12 -0.70
C TYR A 32 -7.07 -8.28 -0.36
N LYS A 33 -7.25 -7.04 0.11
CA LYS A 33 -6.17 -6.27 0.73
C LYS A 33 -6.05 -6.65 2.19
N VAL A 34 -5.80 -7.94 2.43
CA VAL A 34 -5.19 -8.34 3.70
C VAL A 34 -3.79 -7.76 3.60
N PHE A 35 -3.56 -6.61 4.26
CA PHE A 35 -2.20 -6.19 4.53
C PHE A 35 -1.54 -7.40 5.19
N CYS A 36 -0.54 -7.96 4.51
CA CYS A 36 0.27 -9.00 5.07
C CYS A 36 1.10 -8.33 6.16
N SER A 37 0.49 -8.10 7.32
CA SER A 37 1.20 -7.88 8.58
C SER A 37 1.69 -9.24 9.07
N SER A 38 2.43 -9.95 8.21
CA SER A 38 3.31 -11.01 8.67
C SER A 38 4.54 -10.30 9.20
N GLU A 39 4.60 -10.22 10.52
CA GLU A 39 5.80 -9.86 11.28
C GLU A 39 6.28 -8.43 11.05
N TYR A 40 6.00 -7.58 12.04
CA TYR A 40 6.85 -6.49 12.50
C TYR A 40 8.21 -6.37 11.77
N THR A 41 8.18 -5.80 10.58
CA THR A 41 9.21 -4.88 10.14
C THR A 41 8.61 -3.51 10.38
N LEU A 42 8.85 -3.00 11.59
CA LEU A 42 9.30 -1.61 11.63
C LEU A 42 10.29 -1.43 10.45
N GLU A 43 10.22 -0.30 9.74
CA GLU A 43 11.25 0.18 8.79
C GLU A 43 10.98 0.07 7.29
N SER A 44 9.77 -0.11 6.77
CA SER A 44 9.51 0.19 5.34
C SER A 44 8.27 1.04 5.13
N SER A 45 8.48 2.35 4.92
CA SER A 45 7.42 3.35 4.71
C SER A 45 7.05 3.54 3.23
N CYS A 46 7.86 3.02 2.30
CA CYS A 46 7.64 3.14 0.86
C CYS A 46 7.99 1.84 0.14
N ILE A 47 7.13 1.41 -0.79
CA ILE A 47 7.41 0.30 -1.72
C ILE A 47 7.34 0.85 -3.14
N ILE A 48 8.44 0.73 -3.87
CA ILE A 48 8.55 1.15 -5.27
C ILE A 48 8.43 -0.11 -6.15
N ASN A 49 7.44 -0.11 -7.03
CA ASN A 49 7.23 -1.18 -8.01
C ASN A 49 7.88 -0.79 -9.34
N MET A 50 8.84 -1.59 -9.80
CA MET A 50 9.54 -1.36 -11.06
C MET A 50 8.82 -2.05 -12.22
N ARG A 51 9.11 -1.62 -13.46
CA ARG A 51 8.49 -2.19 -14.68
C ARG A 51 8.86 -3.66 -14.92
N ASP A 52 10.02 -4.09 -14.47
CA ASP A 52 10.48 -5.48 -14.54
C ASP A 52 9.87 -6.38 -13.46
N LYS A 53 8.89 -5.87 -12.70
CA LYS A 53 8.19 -6.52 -11.59
C LYS A 53 9.07 -6.74 -10.34
N SER A 54 10.28 -6.20 -10.31
CA SER A 54 11.04 -6.11 -9.07
C SER A 54 10.42 -5.06 -8.13
N GLN A 55 10.66 -5.24 -6.83
CA GLN A 55 10.18 -4.35 -5.79
C GLN A 55 11.36 -3.86 -4.94
N LEU A 56 11.33 -2.59 -4.58
CA LEU A 56 12.26 -1.99 -3.64
C LEU A 56 11.48 -1.43 -2.44
N ALA A 57 11.76 -1.96 -1.25
CA ALA A 57 11.23 -1.45 0.00
C ALA A 57 12.24 -0.46 0.60
N LEU A 58 11.77 0.72 0.97
CA LEU A 58 12.56 1.76 1.61
C LEU A 58 11.96 2.11 2.97
N SER A 59 12.83 2.28 3.97
CA SER A 59 12.47 2.91 5.23
C SER A 59 12.05 4.36 5.01
N GLY A 60 11.35 4.96 5.98
CA GLY A 60 11.02 6.38 5.92
C GLY A 60 12.26 7.27 5.81
N VAL A 61 13.38 6.87 6.44
CA VAL A 61 14.67 7.57 6.38
C VAL A 61 15.31 7.42 5.01
N ASP A 62 15.37 6.21 4.46
CA ASP A 62 15.95 5.97 3.13
C ASP A 62 15.16 6.65 2.03
N TRP A 63 13.83 6.59 2.11
CA TRP A 63 12.96 7.29 1.18
C TRP A 63 13.17 8.80 1.22
N ALA A 64 13.25 9.41 2.41
CA ALA A 64 13.53 10.84 2.56
C ALA A 64 14.90 11.22 1.98
N ASN A 65 15.93 10.41 2.26
CA ASN A 65 17.29 10.64 1.74
C ASN A 65 17.35 10.54 0.20
N VAL A 66 16.65 9.56 -0.39
CA VAL A 66 16.56 9.42 -1.85
C VAL A 66 15.88 10.63 -2.46
N MET A 67 14.76 11.08 -1.88
CA MET A 67 14.05 12.27 -2.36
C MET A 67 14.91 13.53 -2.27
N GLU A 68 15.59 13.77 -1.15
CA GLU A 68 16.45 14.95 -0.98
C GLU A 68 17.60 14.96 -2.00
N LYS A 69 18.31 13.84 -2.17
CA LYS A 69 19.39 13.73 -3.16
C LYS A 69 18.88 13.95 -4.58
N GLY A 70 17.79 13.29 -4.96
CA GLY A 70 17.21 13.44 -6.29
C GLY A 70 16.80 14.87 -6.59
N LEU A 71 16.16 15.57 -5.63
CA LEU A 71 15.77 16.97 -5.79
C LEU A 71 16.97 17.92 -5.88
N LYS A 72 18.07 17.63 -5.19
CA LYS A 72 19.33 18.41 -5.29
C LYS A 72 20.02 18.21 -6.63
N GLU A 73 20.20 16.97 -7.06
CA GLU A 73 20.88 16.64 -8.33
C GLU A 73 20.14 17.19 -9.55
N THR A 74 18.81 17.28 -9.46
CA THR A 74 17.96 17.84 -10.53
C THR A 74 17.77 19.36 -10.42
N GLY A 75 18.28 20.00 -9.36
CA GLY A 75 18.25 21.46 -9.18
C GLY A 75 16.90 22.01 -8.71
N TYR A 76 15.95 21.18 -8.25
CA TYR A 76 14.70 21.66 -7.67
C TYR A 76 14.90 22.30 -6.29
N ILE A 77 15.88 21.80 -5.53
CA ILE A 77 16.30 22.37 -4.24
C ILE A 77 17.83 22.48 -4.22
N GLN A 78 18.33 23.41 -3.41
CA GLN A 78 19.75 23.54 -3.08
C GLN A 78 19.94 22.98 -1.66
N ASP A 79 19.74 23.81 -0.63
CA ASP A 79 19.91 23.44 0.78
C ASP A 79 18.60 23.48 1.59
N GLN A 80 17.46 23.64 0.91
CA GLN A 80 16.15 23.57 1.57
C GLN A 80 15.92 22.17 2.15
N LYS A 81 15.36 22.12 3.36
CA LYS A 81 14.91 20.87 3.98
C LYS A 81 13.48 20.54 3.55
N ILE A 82 13.23 19.26 3.31
CA ILE A 82 11.89 18.75 3.00
C ILE A 82 11.12 18.61 4.31
N GLU A 83 9.97 19.29 4.43
CA GLU A 83 9.07 19.18 5.57
C GLU A 83 7.96 18.14 5.34
N SER A 84 7.32 18.18 4.17
CA SER A 84 6.29 17.22 3.78
C SER A 84 6.27 17.05 2.26
N ILE A 85 5.74 15.90 1.80
CA ILE A 85 5.52 15.62 0.38
C ILE A 85 4.06 15.17 0.23
N GLU A 86 3.30 15.94 -0.54
CA GLU A 86 1.89 15.65 -0.84
C GLU A 86 1.75 15.15 -2.27
N MET A 87 1.25 13.93 -2.45
CA MET A 87 0.83 13.45 -3.75
C MET A 87 -0.62 13.84 -3.98
N ARG A 88 -0.85 14.86 -4.82
CA ARG A 88 -2.21 15.14 -5.30
C ARG A 88 -2.56 14.11 -6.36
N GLY A 89 -3.58 13.30 -6.08
CA GLY A 89 -4.09 12.33 -7.04
C GLY A 89 -4.48 13.00 -8.35
N CYS A 90 -4.07 12.41 -9.47
CA CYS A 90 -4.54 12.82 -10.77
C CYS A 90 -6.06 12.56 -10.83
N PRO A 91 -6.91 13.51 -11.25
CA PRO A 91 -8.37 13.30 -11.32
C PRO A 91 -8.79 12.24 -12.35
N TYR A 92 -7.83 11.68 -13.09
CA TYR A 92 -8.09 10.67 -14.12
C TYR A 92 -7.90 9.25 -13.58
N PRO A 93 -8.80 8.31 -13.95
CA PRO A 93 -8.67 6.91 -13.57
C PRO A 93 -7.32 6.36 -14.05
N SER A 94 -6.72 5.55 -13.19
CA SER A 94 -5.36 4.99 -13.17
C SER A 94 -4.88 4.20 -14.40
N ASN A 95 -5.55 4.33 -15.55
CA ASN A 95 -5.23 3.64 -16.80
C ASN A 95 -4.61 4.57 -17.86
N VAL A 96 -4.36 5.84 -17.55
CA VAL A 96 -3.61 6.73 -18.42
C VAL A 96 -2.18 6.80 -17.91
N PHE A 97 -1.30 5.97 -18.46
CA PHE A 97 0.13 6.25 -18.42
C PHE A 97 0.34 7.55 -19.20
N CYS A 98 0.51 8.67 -18.51
CA CYS A 98 1.07 9.86 -19.12
C CYS A 98 2.54 9.54 -19.44
N SER A 99 2.79 9.28 -20.73
CA SER A 99 4.06 9.26 -21.47
C SER A 99 5.26 8.58 -20.80
#